data_AF-A0A5D4H0Z1-F1
#
_entry.id   AF-A0A5D4H0Z1-F1
#
_cell.length_a   1.000
_cell.length_b   1.000
_cell.length_c   1.000
_cell.angle_alpha   90.00
_cell.angle_beta   90.00
_cell.angle_gamma   90.00
#
_symmetry.space_group_name_H-M   'P 1'
#
loop_
_entity.id
_entity.type
_entity.pdbx_description
1 polymer ?
#
loop_
_entity_poly.entity_id
_entity_poly.type
_entity_poly.pdbx_seq_one_letter_code
_entity_poly.pdbx_strand_id
1 'polypeptide(L)'
;MARVPFITPLLTAAAIVAASPLASATSPELLTQPLPAQELETPAMGVNMLGMAMCGERHEVVAELSQQYNETPMAVGQVDGNAVVEILVSETGSWTILATGTDGKSCIVSAGEGFESTTLVRGVDA
;
A
#
# COMPACT_ATOMS: atom_id res chain seq x y z
N MET A 1 -21.10 18.32 41.06
CA MET A 1 -19.78 18.95 40.96
C MET A 1 -18.91 18.43 42.09
N ALA A 2 -18.06 17.43 41.84
CA ALA A 2 -17.12 16.91 42.82
C ALA A 2 -15.72 16.96 42.19
N ARG A 3 -14.84 17.78 42.76
CA ARG A 3 -13.45 17.96 42.34
C ARG A 3 -12.62 16.79 42.89
N VAL A 4 -12.00 16.02 42.00
CA VAL A 4 -11.02 14.99 42.35
C VAL A 4 -9.62 15.62 42.28
N PRO A 5 -8.80 15.56 43.35
CA PRO A 5 -7.45 16.11 43.34
C PRO A 5 -6.48 15.17 42.61
N PHE A 6 -5.82 15.70 41.58
CA PHE A 6 -4.70 15.08 40.89
C PHE A 6 -3.43 15.23 41.73
N ILE A 7 -2.90 14.11 42.22
CA ILE A 7 -1.52 14.02 42.72
C ILE A 7 -0.98 12.66 42.29
N THR A 8 0.07 12.64 41.48
CA THR A 8 1.09 11.56 41.48
C THR A 8 2.29 11.92 40.58
N PRO A 9 3.47 11.34 40.88
CA PRO A 9 4.73 12.08 40.98
C PRO A 9 5.66 11.98 39.76
N LEU A 10 6.59 12.93 39.72
CA LEU A 10 7.72 13.02 38.82
C LEU A 10 8.68 11.83 39.06
N LEU A 11 8.78 10.90 38.11
CA LEU A 11 9.78 9.83 38.10
C LEU A 11 10.82 10.13 37.02
N THR A 12 11.95 10.69 37.46
CA THR A 12 13.16 10.88 36.67
C THR A 12 13.87 9.53 36.49
N ALA A 13 13.85 8.99 35.28
CA ALA A 13 14.67 7.85 34.90
C ALA A 13 15.98 8.36 34.26
N ALA A 14 17.09 8.21 34.97
CA ALA A 14 18.43 8.45 34.44
C ALA A 14 18.87 7.22 33.62
N ALA A 15 19.06 7.39 32.32
CA ALA A 15 19.61 6.36 31.45
C ALA A 15 21.15 6.45 31.43
N ILE A 16 21.80 5.35 31.79
CA ILE A 16 23.25 5.21 31.83
C ILE A 16 23.74 4.92 30.42
N VAL A 17 24.54 5.82 29.85
CA VAL A 17 25.20 5.63 28.54
C VAL A 17 26.35 4.65 28.72
N ALA A 18 26.18 3.42 28.23
CA ALA A 18 27.29 2.49 28.06
C ALA A 18 28.05 2.86 26.78
N ALA A 19 29.28 3.35 26.94
CA ALA A 19 30.21 3.58 25.85
C ALA A 19 30.76 2.23 25.33
N SER A 20 30.53 1.92 24.06
CA SER A 20 31.19 0.80 23.39
C SER A 20 32.58 1.24 22.89
N PRO A 21 33.62 0.41 23.02
CA PRO A 21 34.98 0.78 22.66
C PRO A 21 35.16 0.88 21.14
N LEU A 22 35.94 1.89 20.74
CA LEU A 22 36.48 2.10 19.41
C LEU A 22 37.19 0.84 18.92
N ALA A 23 36.61 0.14 17.95
CA ALA A 23 37.34 -0.82 17.14
C ALA A 23 38.22 -0.03 16.16
N SER A 24 39.53 -0.12 16.34
CA SER A 24 40.53 0.44 15.43
C SER A 24 40.39 -0.19 14.04
N ALA A 25 39.94 0.62 13.08
CA ALA A 25 40.00 0.29 11.66
C ALA A 25 41.41 0.59 11.14
N THR A 26 42.28 -0.43 11.13
CA THR A 26 43.46 -0.46 10.26
C THR A 26 43.18 -1.46 9.17
N SER A 27 43.03 -0.96 7.94
CA SER A 27 43.52 -1.60 6.72
C SER A 27 43.56 -0.55 5.61
N PRO A 28 44.76 -0.11 5.18
CA PRO A 28 44.94 0.72 4.01
C PRO A 28 45.10 -0.18 2.80
N GLU A 29 44.06 -0.35 1.99
CA GLU A 29 44.21 -0.87 0.63
C GLU A 29 43.27 -0.11 -0.30
N LEU A 30 43.73 1.11 -0.61
CA LEU A 30 43.33 1.85 -1.78
C LEU A 30 44.17 1.32 -2.96
N LEU A 31 43.66 0.34 -3.69
CA LEU A 31 44.12 0.07 -5.06
C LEU A 31 42.91 -0.24 -5.96
N THR A 32 42.44 0.83 -6.60
CA THR A 32 42.14 0.86 -8.04
C THR A 32 41.19 -0.22 -8.57
N GLN A 33 39.89 -0.07 -8.29
CA GLN A 33 38.85 -0.70 -9.10
C GLN A 33 38.35 0.32 -10.14
N PRO A 34 38.23 -0.05 -11.43
CA PRO A 34 37.54 0.80 -12.42
C PRO A 34 36.08 0.93 -11.98
N LEU A 35 35.56 2.16 -11.94
CA LEU A 35 34.11 2.34 -11.79
C LEU A 35 33.43 1.58 -12.94
N PRO A 36 32.57 0.59 -12.69
CA PRO A 36 31.63 0.17 -13.72
C PRO A 36 30.84 1.42 -14.09
N ALA A 37 30.65 1.64 -15.39
CA ALA A 37 29.72 2.65 -15.87
C ALA A 37 28.38 2.37 -15.18
N GLN A 38 28.03 3.19 -14.19
CA GLN A 38 26.69 3.20 -13.66
C GLN A 38 25.86 3.86 -14.75
N GLU A 39 25.36 3.03 -15.67
CA GLU A 39 24.16 3.39 -16.40
C GLU A 39 23.16 3.80 -15.32
N LEU A 40 22.74 5.06 -15.36
CA LEU A 40 21.57 5.57 -14.66
C LEU A 40 20.35 4.88 -15.29
N GLU A 41 20.28 3.56 -15.16
CA GLU A 41 19.02 2.84 -15.14
C GLU A 41 18.34 3.33 -13.87
N THR A 42 17.59 4.42 -14.04
CA THR A 42 16.56 4.80 -13.09
C THR A 42 15.82 3.50 -12.81
N PRO A 43 15.81 2.95 -11.58
CA PRO A 43 14.98 1.82 -11.31
C PRO A 43 13.56 2.31 -11.57
N ALA A 44 13.01 1.93 -12.72
CA ALA A 44 11.58 1.90 -12.87
C ALA A 44 11.14 1.01 -11.71
N MET A 45 10.51 1.61 -10.71
CA MET A 45 9.76 0.87 -9.73
C MET A 45 8.65 0.18 -10.52
N GLY A 46 8.98 -0.96 -11.13
CA GLY A 46 7.98 -1.95 -11.50
C GLY A 46 7.30 -2.25 -10.19
N VAL A 47 6.06 -1.79 -10.06
CA VAL A 47 5.28 -1.97 -8.84
C VAL A 47 5.07 -3.46 -8.70
N ASN A 48 5.95 -4.12 -7.95
CA ASN A 48 5.82 -5.52 -7.63
C ASN A 48 4.75 -5.64 -6.54
N MET A 49 3.47 -5.65 -6.94
CA MET A 49 2.32 -5.88 -6.03
C MET A 49 2.24 -7.34 -5.53
N LEU A 50 3.37 -8.07 -5.45
CA LEU A 50 3.42 -9.44 -4.93
C LEU A 50 3.47 -9.51 -3.39
N GLY A 51 2.93 -8.50 -2.71
CA GLY A 51 2.54 -8.60 -1.30
C GLY A 51 1.13 -9.20 -1.19
N MET A 52 0.98 -10.49 -1.52
CA MET A 52 -0.29 -11.24 -1.43
C MET A 52 -1.48 -10.62 -2.18
N ALA A 53 -1.29 -10.08 -3.38
CA ALA A 53 -2.43 -9.77 -4.23
C ALA A 53 -3.20 -11.06 -4.55
N MET A 54 -4.45 -11.15 -4.10
CA MET A 54 -5.34 -12.26 -4.44
C MET A 54 -5.88 -11.99 -5.85
N CYS A 55 -5.49 -12.84 -6.80
CA CYS A 55 -5.84 -12.68 -8.21
C CYS A 55 -6.67 -13.88 -8.70
N GLY A 56 -7.57 -13.62 -9.64
CA GLY A 56 -8.40 -14.64 -10.28
C GLY A 56 -8.93 -14.19 -11.63
N GLU A 57 -9.74 -15.01 -12.30
CA GLU A 57 -10.54 -14.52 -13.41
C GLU A 57 -11.46 -13.40 -12.91
N ARG A 58 -11.53 -12.27 -13.62
CA ARG A 58 -12.32 -11.11 -13.15
C ARG A 58 -13.74 -11.50 -12.78
N HIS A 59 -14.40 -12.32 -13.59
CA HIS A 59 -15.78 -12.71 -13.35
C HIS A 59 -15.96 -13.53 -12.06
N GLU A 60 -14.99 -14.37 -11.70
CA GLU A 60 -15.00 -15.16 -10.47
C GLU A 60 -14.78 -14.24 -9.26
N VAL A 61 -13.79 -13.34 -9.33
CA VAL A 61 -13.50 -12.39 -8.25
C VAL A 61 -14.71 -11.50 -7.97
N VAL A 62 -15.31 -10.92 -9.02
CA VAL A 62 -16.50 -10.05 -8.87
C VAL A 62 -17.70 -10.86 -8.35
N ALA A 63 -17.88 -12.10 -8.81
CA ALA A 63 -18.96 -12.94 -8.31
C ALA A 63 -18.79 -13.29 -6.83
N GLU A 64 -17.56 -13.57 -6.38
CA GLU A 64 -17.27 -13.86 -4.98
C GLU A 64 -17.51 -12.62 -4.10
N LEU A 65 -17.04 -11.44 -4.53
CA LEU A 65 -17.25 -10.18 -3.82
C LEU A 65 -18.74 -9.82 -3.71
N SER A 66 -19.49 -10.04 -4.80
CA SER A 66 -20.94 -9.84 -4.81
C SER A 66 -21.67 -10.81 -3.87
N GLN A 67 -21.29 -12.09 -3.87
CA GLN A 67 -21.95 -13.09 -3.01
C GLN A 67 -21.61 -12.93 -1.53
N GLN A 68 -20.33 -12.64 -1.22
CA GLN A 68 -19.84 -12.65 0.16
C GLN A 68 -20.02 -11.30 0.86
N TYR A 69 -19.93 -10.19 0.12
CA TYR A 69 -19.94 -8.83 0.67
C TYR A 69 -21.06 -7.94 0.10
N ASN A 70 -21.85 -8.44 -0.86
CA ASN A 70 -22.82 -7.62 -1.61
C ASN A 70 -22.17 -6.42 -2.32
N GLU A 71 -20.89 -6.55 -2.67
CA GLU A 71 -20.16 -5.52 -3.38
C GLU A 71 -20.45 -5.60 -4.89
N THR A 72 -20.72 -4.45 -5.49
CA THR A 72 -20.93 -4.32 -6.94
C THR A 72 -20.09 -3.19 -7.52
N PRO A 73 -19.67 -3.25 -8.80
CA PRO A 73 -18.88 -2.19 -9.42
C PRO A 73 -19.57 -0.83 -9.34
N MET A 74 -18.91 0.14 -8.72
CA MET A 74 -19.39 1.50 -8.52
C MET A 74 -18.65 2.51 -9.40
N ALA A 75 -17.35 2.31 -9.62
CA ALA A 75 -16.54 3.13 -10.52
C ALA A 75 -15.50 2.28 -11.27
N VAL A 76 -15.11 2.76 -12.45
CA VAL A 76 -14.03 2.20 -13.25
C VAL A 76 -13.15 3.33 -13.80
N GLY A 77 -11.86 3.11 -13.85
CA GLY A 77 -10.89 4.02 -14.46
C GLY A 77 -9.85 3.25 -15.26
N GLN A 78 -9.44 3.80 -16.39
CA GLN A 78 -8.30 3.26 -17.12
C GLN A 78 -7.01 3.68 -16.43
N VAL A 79 -6.10 2.73 -16.22
CA VAL A 79 -4.73 3.04 -15.78
C VAL A 79 -3.90 3.41 -17.01
N ASP A 80 -3.90 2.51 -18.00
CA ASP A 80 -3.26 2.66 -19.30
C ASP A 80 -3.89 1.66 -20.31
N GLY A 81 -3.23 1.42 -21.45
CA GLY A 81 -3.68 0.45 -22.44
C GLY A 81 -3.67 -1.02 -22.00
N ASN A 82 -3.13 -1.33 -20.82
CA ASN A 82 -2.92 -2.69 -20.32
C ASN A 82 -3.79 -3.03 -19.11
N ALA A 83 -4.39 -2.03 -18.44
CA ALA A 83 -5.17 -2.27 -17.25
C ALA A 83 -6.28 -1.24 -16.98
N VAL A 84 -7.32 -1.72 -16.30
CA VAL A 84 -8.36 -0.90 -15.66
C VAL A 84 -8.36 -1.12 -14.16
N VAL A 85 -8.80 -0.13 -13.40
CA VAL A 85 -9.08 -0.23 -11.97
C VAL A 85 -10.57 -0.07 -11.74
N GLU A 86 -11.11 -0.88 -10.86
CA GLU A 86 -12.52 -0.86 -10.46
C GLU A 86 -12.63 -0.66 -8.95
N ILE A 87 -13.65 0.07 -8.52
CA ILE A 87 -14.04 0.18 -7.11
C ILE A 87 -15.39 -0.51 -6.98
N LEU A 88 -15.47 -1.55 -6.15
CA LEU A 88 -16.69 -2.26 -5.81
C LEU A 88 -17.13 -1.86 -4.40
N VAL A 89 -18.44 -1.69 -4.21
CA VAL A 89 -19.00 -1.14 -2.96
C VAL A 89 -20.31 -1.85 -2.64
N SER A 90 -20.56 -2.11 -1.36
CA SER A 90 -21.85 -2.58 -0.83
C SER A 90 -22.67 -1.46 -0.19
N GLU A 91 -23.97 -1.64 -0.05
CA GLU A 91 -24.84 -0.68 0.65
C GLU A 91 -24.47 -0.51 2.14
N THR A 92 -23.81 -1.51 2.73
CA THR A 92 -23.34 -1.47 4.12
C THR A 92 -21.99 -0.77 4.28
N GLY A 93 -21.35 -0.38 3.18
CA GLY A 93 -20.10 0.38 3.18
C GLY A 93 -18.83 -0.46 3.08
N SER A 94 -18.92 -1.77 2.86
CA SER A 94 -17.74 -2.56 2.49
C SER A 94 -17.30 -2.20 1.08
N TRP A 95 -16.00 -2.30 0.81
CA TRP A 95 -15.45 -1.98 -0.50
C TRP A 95 -14.18 -2.75 -0.84
N THR A 96 -13.97 -2.93 -2.15
CA THR A 96 -12.77 -3.54 -2.73
C THR A 96 -12.32 -2.78 -3.96
N ILE A 97 -11.01 -2.57 -4.10
CA ILE A 97 -10.37 -2.05 -5.32
C ILE A 97 -9.73 -3.20 -6.07
N LEU A 98 -10.11 -3.35 -7.33
CA LEU A 98 -9.53 -4.32 -8.26
C LEU A 98 -8.68 -3.65 -9.32
N ALA A 99 -7.61 -4.30 -9.75
CA ALA A 99 -6.91 -4.00 -10.99
C ALA A 99 -7.05 -5.18 -11.94
N THR A 100 -7.57 -4.92 -13.14
CA THR A 100 -7.82 -5.94 -14.17
C THR A 100 -6.95 -5.69 -15.39
N GLY A 101 -6.15 -6.69 -15.78
CA GLY A 101 -5.32 -6.66 -16.98
C GLY A 101 -6.08 -7.03 -18.25
N THR A 102 -5.46 -6.79 -19.41
CA THR A 102 -5.99 -7.21 -20.73
C THR A 102 -6.10 -8.73 -20.90
N ASP A 103 -5.44 -9.50 -20.03
CA ASP A 103 -5.56 -10.96 -19.95
C ASP A 103 -6.83 -11.43 -19.22
N GLY A 104 -7.66 -10.49 -18.72
CA GLY A 104 -8.89 -10.78 -18.00
C GLY A 104 -8.69 -11.16 -16.53
N LYS A 105 -7.44 -11.20 -16.05
CA LYS A 105 -7.14 -11.44 -14.64
C LYS A 105 -7.35 -10.17 -13.84
N SER A 106 -7.96 -10.33 -12.68
CA SER A 106 -8.20 -9.25 -11.74
C SER A 106 -7.58 -9.56 -10.39
N CYS A 107 -6.89 -8.59 -9.82
CA CYS A 107 -6.23 -8.69 -8.53
C CYS A 107 -6.82 -7.70 -7.55
N ILE A 108 -7.07 -8.15 -6.31
CA ILE A 108 -7.41 -7.26 -5.20
C ILE A 108 -6.20 -6.41 -4.85
N VAL A 109 -6.36 -5.10 -4.99
CA VAL A 109 -5.36 -4.08 -4.67
C VAL A 109 -5.52 -3.60 -3.22
N SER A 110 -6.77 -3.44 -2.78
CA SER A 110 -7.12 -3.01 -1.43
C SER A 110 -8.57 -3.38 -1.13
N ALA A 111 -8.91 -3.53 0.15
CA ALA A 111 -10.27 -3.76 0.61
C ALA A 111 -10.46 -3.16 2.01
N GLY A 112 -11.70 -2.86 2.38
CA GLY A 112 -12.03 -2.30 3.67
C GLY A 112 -13.51 -2.06 3.89
N GLU A 113 -13.81 -1.22 4.86
CA GLU A 113 -15.16 -0.86 5.29
C GLU A 113 -15.30 0.67 5.35
N GLY A 114 -16.53 1.16 5.58
CA GLY A 114 -16.82 2.58 5.76
C GLY A 114 -16.65 3.42 4.48
N PHE A 115 -16.95 2.86 3.32
CA PHE A 115 -16.94 3.61 2.07
C PHE A 115 -17.99 4.74 2.08
N GLU A 116 -17.56 5.95 1.76
CA GLU A 116 -18.42 7.11 1.60
C GLU A 116 -18.18 7.77 0.24
N SER A 117 -19.25 8.06 -0.49
CA SER A 117 -19.20 8.84 -1.73
C SER A 117 -20.22 9.96 -1.68
N THR A 118 -19.75 11.19 -1.85
CA THR A 118 -20.59 12.39 -1.81
C THR A 118 -21.12 12.79 -3.19
N THR A 119 -20.43 12.42 -4.28
CA THR A 119 -20.86 12.57 -5.69
C THR A 119 -19.89 11.78 -6.59
N LEU A 120 -20.40 10.91 -7.46
CA LEU A 120 -19.59 10.30 -8.52
C LEU A 120 -19.46 11.25 -9.71
N VAL A 121 -18.24 11.46 -10.18
CA VAL A 121 -17.92 12.30 -11.33
C VAL A 121 -17.58 11.42 -12.53
N ARG A 122 -18.16 11.72 -13.69
CA ARG A 122 -17.74 11.14 -14.98
C ARG A 122 -16.73 12.07 -15.65
N GLY A 123 -15.51 11.60 -15.85
CA GLY A 123 -14.54 12.30 -16.70
C GLY A 123 -15.04 12.32 -18.15
N VAL A 124 -15.08 13.49 -18.77
CA VAL A 124 -15.53 13.66 -20.18
C VAL A 124 -14.37 13.74 -21.18
N ASP A 125 -13.14 13.87 -20.67
CA ASP A 125 -11.90 14.00 -21.45
C ASP A 125 -11.04 12.73 -21.43
N ALA A 126 -11.61 11.61 -20.95
CA ALA A 126 -10.95 10.31 -20.90
C ALA A 126 -10.99 9.60 -22.26
#